data_AF-A0A1V5PI63-F1
#
_entry.id   AF-A0A1V5PI63-F1
#
_cell.length_a   1.000
_cell.length_b   1.000
_cell.length_c   1.000
_cell.angle_alpha   90.00
_cell.angle_beta   90.00
_cell.angle_gamma   90.00
#
_symmetry.space_group_name_H-M   'P 1'
#
loop_
_entity.id
_entity.type
_entity.pdbx_description
1 polymer ?
#
loop_
_entity_poly.entity_id
_entity_poly.type
_entity_poly.pdbx_seq_one_letter_code
_entity_poly.pdbx_strand_id
1 'polypeptide(L)' 'MTLDYKKLATKCDWSPFQGMKLTGYPEITISRGEIVAKDGKFIGKIGRGRFVPRKAGGKI' A
#
# COMPACT_ATOMS: atom_id res chain seq x y z
N MET A 1 -12.49 -8.22 9.15
CA MET A 1 -12.52 -6.73 9.19
C MET A 1 -13.41 -6.22 8.06
N THR A 2 -14.10 -5.09 8.25
CA THR A 2 -14.86 -4.42 7.16
C THR A 2 -14.01 -3.29 6.57
N LEU A 3 -13.93 -3.19 5.25
CA LEU A 3 -13.18 -2.13 4.58
C LEU A 3 -13.90 -0.77 4.75
N ASP A 4 -13.12 0.24 5.14
CA ASP A 4 -13.54 1.64 5.23
C ASP A 4 -12.47 2.54 4.61
N TYR A 5 -12.85 3.37 3.63
CA TYR A 5 -11.93 4.28 2.93
C TYR A 5 -11.16 5.19 3.89
N LYS A 6 -11.75 5.56 5.03
CA LYS A 6 -11.11 6.40 6.06
C LYS A 6 -9.85 5.77 6.66
N LYS A 7 -9.72 4.45 6.57
CA LYS A 7 -8.55 3.69 7.06
C LYS A 7 -7.51 3.45 5.98
N LEU A 8 -7.76 3.88 4.74
CA LEU A 8 -6.83 3.72 3.63
C LEU A 8 -5.91 4.94 3.54
N ALA A 9 -4.62 4.69 3.34
CA ALA A 9 -3.63 5.74 3.08
C ALA A 9 -3.73 6.25 1.62
N THR A 10 -4.90 6.78 1.25
CA THR A 10 -5.20 7.40 -0.04
C THR A 10 -5.74 8.82 0.17
N LYS A 11 -5.72 9.64 -0.88
CA LYS A 11 -6.34 10.98 -0.86
C LYS A 11 -7.83 10.95 -1.22
N CYS A 12 -8.37 9.80 -1.63
CA CYS A 12 -9.77 9.65 -1.99
C CYS A 12 -10.66 9.55 -0.74
N ASP A 13 -11.90 10.04 -0.87
CA ASP A 13 -12.97 10.00 0.13
C ASP A 13 -13.98 8.86 -0.11
N TRP A 14 -13.64 7.90 -0.98
CA TRP A 14 -14.44 6.73 -1.28
C TRP A 14 -13.57 5.53 -1.67
N SER A 15 -14.18 4.34 -1.67
CA SER A 15 -13.59 3.11 -2.19
C SER A 15 -14.66 2.29 -2.91
N PRO A 16 -14.37 1.70 -4.08
CA PRO A 16 -15.32 0.79 -4.75
C PRO A 16 -15.60 -0.47 -3.91
N PHE A 17 -14.74 -0.77 -2.94
CA PHE A 17 -14.83 -1.94 -2.07
C PHE A 17 -15.39 -1.60 -0.68
N GLN A 18 -15.96 -0.40 -0.50
CA GLN A 18 -16.49 0.06 0.79
C GLN A 18 -17.48 -0.95 1.38
N GLY A 19 -17.32 -1.30 2.65
CA GLY A 19 -18.23 -2.22 3.34
C GLY A 19 -17.95 -3.71 3.07
N MET A 20 -17.00 -4.07 2.19
CA MET A 20 -16.63 -5.46 1.98
C MET A 20 -16.02 -6.08 3.24
N LYS A 21 -16.38 -7.33 3.54
CA LYS A 21 -15.77 -8.13 4.60
C LYS A 21 -14.49 -8.80 4.07
N LEU A 22 -13.39 -8.54 4.76
CA LEU A 22 -12.07 -9.07 4.44
C LEU A 22 -11.65 -10.13 5.46
N THR A 23 -11.04 -11.20 4.96
CA THR A 23 -10.44 -12.28 5.75
C THR A 23 -9.03 -11.95 6.22
N GLY A 24 -8.33 -11.02 5.56
CA GLY A 24 -6.97 -10.62 5.93
C GLY A 24 -6.64 -9.18 5.54
N TYR A 25 -5.64 -8.62 6.21
CA TYR A 25 -5.10 -7.29 5.92
C TYR A 25 -3.58 -7.27 6.21
N PRO A 26 -2.77 -6.48 5.48
CA PRO A 26 -1.34 -6.43 5.73
C PRO A 26 -1.00 -5.92 7.13
N GLU A 27 -0.30 -6.74 7.92
CA GLU A 27 0.27 -6.32 9.20
C GLU A 27 1.58 -5.57 9.00
N ILE A 28 2.43 -6.06 8.07
CA ILE A 28 3.75 -5.51 7.77
C ILE A 28 3.93 -5.42 6.26
N THR A 29 4.45 -4.29 5.77
CA THR A 29 4.91 -4.14 4.38
C THR A 29 6.41 -3.80 4.38
N ILE A 30 7.19 -4.59 3.64
CA ILE A 30 8.64 -4.41 3.51
C ILE A 30 8.95 -3.93 2.09
N SER A 31 9.80 -2.92 1.98
CA SER A 31 10.34 -2.46 0.71
C SER A 31 11.85 -2.31 0.83
N ARG A 32 12.60 -2.91 -0.10
CA ARG A 32 14.08 -2.90 -0.12
C ARG A 32 14.71 -3.22 1.25
N GLY A 33 14.19 -4.22 1.95
CA GLY A 33 14.71 -4.67 3.25
C GLY A 33 14.30 -3.83 4.47
N GLU A 34 13.50 -2.78 4.32
CA GLU A 34 13.01 -1.97 5.45
C GLU A 34 11.48 -2.06 5.56
N ILE A 35 10.98 -2.07 6.80
CA ILE A 35 9.54 -1.98 7.09
C ILE A 35 9.08 -0.55 6.77
N VAL A 36 8.12 -0.42 5.85
CA VAL A 36 7.57 0.88 5.42
C VAL A 36 6.14 1.12 5.91
N ALA A 37 5.43 0.06 6.27
CA ALA A 37 4.14 0.15 6.93
C ALA A 37 4.01 -0.99 7.94
N LYS A 38 3.42 -0.68 9.09
CA LYS A 38 3.14 -1.63 10.15
C LYS A 38 1.84 -1.25 10.86
N ASP A 39 1.02 -2.23 11.23
CA ASP A 39 -0.22 -2.05 12.00
C ASP A 39 -1.16 -1.02 11.36
N GLY A 40 -1.28 -1.06 10.03
CA GLY A 40 -2.11 -0.13 9.25
C GLY A 40 -1.58 1.30 9.14
N LYS A 41 -0.36 1.59 9.62
CA LYS A 41 0.27 2.92 9.56
C LYS A 41 1.46 2.93 8.63
N PHE A 42 1.57 3.96 7.81
CA PHE A 42 2.79 4.24 7.07
C PHE A 42 3.86 4.77 8.03
N ILE A 43 5.03 4.12 8.05
CA ILE A 43 6.18 4.47 8.90
C ILE A 43 7.45 4.70 8.06
N GLY A 44 7.34 4.64 6.73
CA GLY A 44 8.45 4.87 5.83
C GLY A 44 8.89 6.33 5.78
N LYS A 45 10.13 6.55 5.32
CA LYS A 45 10.67 7.91 5.07
C LYS A 45 10.10 8.49 3.77
N ILE A 46 9.58 9.72 3.82
CA ILE A 46 9.15 10.46 2.62
C ILE A 46 10.36 10.69 1.69
N GLY A 47 10.17 10.50 0.39
CA GLY A 47 11.23 10.61 -0.62
C GLY A 47 12.17 9.40 -0.71
N ARG A 48 11.92 8.32 0.05
CA ARG A 48 12.75 7.09 0.01
C ARG A 48 12.55 6.25 -1.26
N GLY A 49 11.42 6.42 -1.93
CA GLY A 49 11.18 5.81 -3.24
C GLY A 49 12.16 6.34 -4.28
N ARG A 50 12.47 5.54 -5.30
CA ARG A 50 13.31 5.96 -6.42
C ARG A 50 12.71 5.49 -7.73
N PHE A 51 12.93 6.28 -8.80
CA PHE A 51 12.57 5.86 -10.14
C PHE A 51 13.33 4.60 -10.54
N VAL A 52 12.62 3.66 -11.18
CA VAL A 52 13.20 2.41 -11.69
C VAL A 52 13.02 2.41 -13.22
N PRO A 53 14.07 2.71 -14.01
CA PRO A 53 13.97 2.65 -15.45
C PRO A 53 13.76 1.20 -15.91
N ARG A 54 12.93 1.03 -16.94
CA ARG A 54 12.69 -0.27 -17.60
C ARG A 54 13.16 -0.21 -19.04
N LYS A 55 13.69 -1.31 -19.56
CA LYS A 55 14.00 -1.45 -21.00
C LYS A 55 12.72 -1.73 -21.80
N ALA A 56 12.66 -1.21 -23.03
CA ALA A 56 11.60 -1.55 -23.96
C ALA A 56 11.68 -3.03 -24.35
N GLY A 57 10.52 -3.66 -24.59
CA GLY A 57 10.46 -5.07 -25.03
C GLY A 57 10.81 -6.11 -23.96
N GLY A 58 10.65 -5.78 -22.66
CA GLY A 58 10.74 -6.78 -21.60
C GLY A 58 9.71 -7.90 -21.82
N LYS A 59 10.08 -9.14 -21.49
CA LYS A 59 9.13 -10.27 -21.49
C LYS A 59 7.98 -9.96 -20.54
N ILE A 60 6.76 -10.22 -20.99
CA ILE A 60 5.54 -10.19 -20.18
C ILE A 60 5.46 -11.49 -19.40
#